data_AF-A0A0B4N072-F1
#
_entry.id   AF-A0A0B4N072-F1
#
_cell.length_a   1.000
_cell.length_b   1.000
_cell.length_c   1.000
_cell.angle_alpha   90.00
_cell.angle_beta   90.00
_cell.angle_gamma   90.00
#
_symmetry.space_group_name_H-M   'P 1'
#
loop_
_entity.id
_entity.type
_entity.pdbx_description
1 polymer ?
#
loop_
_entity_poly.entity_id
_entity_poly.type
_entity_poly.pdbx_seq_one_letter_code
_entity_poly.pdbx_strand_id
1 'polypeptide(L)'
;HKLYVFIDLHAGGKTFGTQAQKQEIVSFMNSLYNRYIVNGVPVVIGEYGALIKGGNLQDRVNWTAFYVATASARNIPCVWWDNGAFKGSGELFGLVDRRAASVYDPEIVEAIMTYGGWDKLPDAN
;
A
#
# COMPACT_ATOMS: atom_id res chain seq x y z
N HIS A 1 20.11 16.94 1.17
CA HIS A 1 18.72 16.57 0.84
C HIS A 1 18.16 15.68 1.95
N LYS A 2 16.93 15.92 2.43
CA LYS A 2 16.27 15.07 3.45
C LYS A 2 15.18 14.26 2.74
N LEU A 3 15.29 12.95 2.77
CA LEU A 3 14.22 12.02 2.42
C LEU A 3 13.58 11.54 3.72
N TYR A 4 12.26 11.58 3.80
CA TYR A 4 11.51 11.08 4.95
C TYR A 4 10.81 9.77 4.58
N VAL A 5 10.96 8.78 5.46
CA VAL A 5 10.36 7.45 5.35
C VAL A 5 9.30 7.31 6.43
N PHE A 6 8.09 6.89 6.04
CA PHE A 6 6.96 6.64 6.95
C PHE A 6 6.48 5.20 6.83
N ILE A 7 5.82 4.72 7.90
CA ILE A 7 5.25 3.38 8.03
C ILE A 7 3.75 3.52 8.28
N ASP A 8 2.94 2.73 7.57
CA ASP A 8 1.49 2.67 7.79
C ASP A 8 0.94 1.27 7.49
N LEU A 9 0.57 0.55 8.55
CA LEU A 9 0.11 -0.83 8.46
C LEU A 9 -1.37 -0.93 8.82
N HIS A 10 -2.17 -1.54 7.94
CA HIS A 10 -3.57 -1.82 8.23
C HIS A 10 -3.71 -3.07 9.10
N ALA A 11 -3.49 -2.89 10.40
CA ALA A 11 -3.59 -3.94 11.41
C ALA A 11 -4.98 -4.04 12.08
N GLY A 12 -5.88 -3.08 11.86
CA GLY A 12 -7.26 -3.08 12.38
C GLY A 12 -8.25 -3.90 11.53
N GLY A 13 -9.39 -4.28 12.12
CA GLY A 13 -10.57 -4.84 11.41
C GLY A 13 -10.34 -6.11 10.55
N LYS A 14 -11.42 -6.62 9.95
CA LYS A 14 -11.36 -7.56 8.81
C LYS A 14 -11.87 -6.92 7.52
N THR A 15 -12.41 -5.70 7.61
CA THR A 15 -13.19 -5.05 6.55
C THR A 15 -12.65 -3.67 6.23
N PHE A 16 -12.82 -3.26 4.98
CA PHE A 16 -12.49 -1.92 4.49
C PHE A 16 -13.58 -1.42 3.54
N GLY A 17 -13.98 -0.16 3.70
CA GLY A 17 -14.85 0.50 2.73
C GLY A 17 -15.71 1.63 3.27
N THR A 18 -15.75 1.80 4.59
CA THR A 18 -16.49 2.90 5.21
C THR A 18 -15.85 4.25 4.86
N GLN A 19 -16.67 5.32 4.88
CA GLN A 19 -16.16 6.66 4.62
C GLN A 19 -15.09 7.09 5.63
N ALA A 20 -15.23 6.68 6.90
CA ALA A 20 -14.25 6.99 7.94
C ALA A 20 -12.87 6.40 7.63
N GLN A 21 -12.81 5.11 7.29
CA GLN A 21 -11.55 4.43 6.94
C GLN A 21 -10.87 5.06 5.72
N LYS A 22 -11.65 5.46 4.70
CA LYS A 22 -11.11 6.18 3.53
C LYS A 22 -10.58 7.56 3.91
N GLN A 23 -11.27 8.28 4.79
CA GLN A 23 -10.85 9.60 5.24
C GLN A 23 -9.58 9.57 6.08
N GLU A 24 -9.34 8.52 6.86
CA GLU A 24 -8.08 8.32 7.59
C GLU A 24 -6.88 8.30 6.64
N ILE A 25 -6.95 7.50 5.58
CA ILE A 25 -5.90 7.41 4.53
C ILE A 25 -5.72 8.77 3.85
N VAL A 26 -6.81 9.43 3.43
CA VAL A 26 -6.75 10.75 2.77
C VAL A 26 -6.12 11.79 3.68
N SER A 27 -6.46 11.79 4.97
CA SER A 27 -5.97 12.77 5.93
C SER A 27 -4.48 12.58 6.23
N PHE A 28 -4.04 11.32 6.37
CA PHE A 28 -2.63 10.98 6.52
C PHE A 28 -1.81 11.46 5.31
N MET A 29 -2.25 11.10 4.10
CA MET A 29 -1.55 11.47 2.86
C MET A 29 -1.53 12.99 2.63
N ASN A 30 -2.64 13.69 2.91
CA ASN A 30 -2.70 15.15 2.88
C ASN A 30 -1.72 15.79 3.87
N SER A 31 -1.58 15.21 5.06
CA SER A 31 -0.65 15.72 6.07
C SER A 31 0.80 15.63 5.60
N LEU A 32 1.19 14.52 4.96
CA LEU A 32 2.51 14.37 4.34
C LEU A 32 2.72 15.35 3.19
N TYR A 33 1.73 15.47 2.30
CA TYR A 33 1.79 16.36 1.15
C TYR A 33 1.94 17.83 1.56
N ASN A 34 1.05 18.32 2.44
CA ASN A 34 1.03 19.70 2.90
C ASN A 34 2.27 20.07 3.73
N ARG A 35 2.88 19.11 4.41
CA ARG A 35 4.07 19.37 5.22
C ARG A 35 5.36 19.34 4.42
N TYR A 36 5.50 18.39 3.49
CA TYR A 36 6.77 18.11 2.82
C TYR A 36 6.71 18.37 1.32
N ILE A 37 5.77 17.75 0.60
CA ILE A 37 5.76 17.75 -0.87
C ILE A 37 5.55 19.16 -1.43
N VAL A 38 4.60 19.95 -0.89
CA VAL A 38 4.38 21.34 -1.34
C VAL A 38 5.59 22.25 -1.11
N ASN A 39 6.48 21.86 -0.20
CA ASN A 39 7.71 22.58 0.13
C ASN A 39 8.93 22.01 -0.60
N GLY A 40 8.73 21.17 -1.63
CA GLY A 40 9.80 20.58 -2.43
C GLY A 40 10.60 19.48 -1.72
N VAL A 41 10.08 18.93 -0.60
CA VAL A 41 10.72 17.83 0.13
C VAL A 41 10.05 16.51 -0.26
N PRO A 42 10.78 15.58 -0.91
CA PRO A 42 10.20 14.30 -1.32
C PRO A 42 9.91 13.39 -0.13
N VAL A 43 8.87 12.57 -0.25
CA VAL A 43 8.44 11.60 0.76
C VAL A 43 8.28 10.24 0.09
N VAL A 44 8.69 9.17 0.79
CA VAL A 44 8.42 7.78 0.42
C VAL A 44 7.74 7.12 1.61
N ILE A 45 6.70 6.32 1.36
CA ILE A 45 6.17 5.40 2.37
C ILE A 45 6.97 4.11 2.25
N GLY A 46 7.90 3.90 3.18
CA GLY A 46 8.85 2.79 3.12
C GLY A 46 8.24 1.45 3.51
N GLU A 47 7.13 1.47 4.23
CA GLU A 47 6.39 0.28 4.61
C GLU A 47 4.89 0.58 4.59
N TYR A 48 4.14 -0.25 3.87
CA TYR A 48 2.70 -0.37 4.02
C TYR A 48 2.25 -1.81 3.77
N GLY A 49 1.06 -2.16 4.25
CA GLY A 49 0.48 -3.47 3.98
C GLY A 49 -0.84 -3.68 4.71
N ALA A 50 -1.60 -4.69 4.28
CA ALA A 50 -2.82 -5.12 4.94
C ALA A 50 -2.77 -6.61 5.30
N LEU A 51 -3.01 -6.90 6.57
CA LEU A 51 -2.91 -8.24 7.15
C LEU A 51 -3.92 -9.23 6.53
N ILE A 52 -3.45 -10.43 6.21
CA ILE A 52 -4.30 -11.58 5.89
C ILE A 52 -5.07 -11.99 7.15
N LYS A 53 -6.40 -11.92 7.11
CA LYS A 53 -7.29 -12.23 8.23
C LYS A 53 -8.56 -12.92 7.77
N GLY A 54 -8.69 -14.20 8.07
CA GLY A 54 -9.97 -14.93 7.94
C GLY A 54 -10.70 -14.75 6.61
N GLY A 55 -9.97 -14.76 5.49
CA GLY A 55 -10.54 -14.68 4.14
C GLY A 55 -10.84 -13.26 3.61
N ASN A 56 -10.29 -12.21 4.23
CA ASN A 56 -10.52 -10.80 3.86
C ASN A 56 -9.81 -10.32 2.56
N LEU A 57 -9.66 -11.17 1.55
CA LEU A 57 -8.93 -10.82 0.32
C LEU A 57 -9.52 -9.59 -0.36
N GLN A 58 -10.84 -9.55 -0.57
CA GLN A 58 -11.49 -8.42 -1.25
C GLN A 58 -11.28 -7.09 -0.53
N ASP A 59 -11.36 -7.09 0.81
CA ASP A 59 -11.10 -5.90 1.62
C ASP A 59 -9.65 -5.43 1.51
N ARG A 60 -8.68 -6.37 1.47
CA ARG A 60 -7.26 -6.05 1.24
C ARG A 60 -7.03 -5.47 -0.15
N VAL A 61 -7.68 -6.00 -1.19
CA VAL A 61 -7.63 -5.46 -2.56
C VAL A 61 -8.18 -4.04 -2.57
N ASN A 62 -9.36 -3.82 -2.00
CA ASN A 62 -10.00 -2.49 -1.94
C ASN A 62 -9.15 -1.48 -1.17
N TRP A 63 -8.60 -1.89 -0.03
CA TRP A 63 -7.70 -1.05 0.77
C TRP A 63 -6.43 -0.72 0.00
N THR A 64 -5.78 -1.71 -0.62
CA THR A 64 -4.53 -1.53 -1.37
C THR A 64 -4.73 -0.58 -2.55
N ALA A 65 -5.78 -0.80 -3.36
CA ALA A 65 -6.13 0.08 -4.47
C ALA A 65 -6.34 1.51 -4.01
N PHE A 66 -7.15 1.72 -2.97
CA PHE A 66 -7.45 3.05 -2.45
C PHE A 66 -6.21 3.74 -1.87
N TYR A 67 -5.38 3.00 -1.13
CA TYR A 67 -4.15 3.49 -0.50
C TYR A 67 -3.14 3.96 -1.55
N VAL A 68 -2.84 3.09 -2.52
CA VAL A 68 -1.88 3.37 -3.59
C VAL A 68 -2.38 4.49 -4.49
N ALA A 69 -3.67 4.53 -4.84
CA ALA A 69 -4.24 5.63 -5.62
C ALA A 69 -4.11 6.98 -4.89
N THR A 70 -4.41 7.00 -3.59
CA THR A 70 -4.34 8.22 -2.76
C THR A 70 -2.91 8.73 -2.61
N ALA A 71 -1.94 7.83 -2.42
CA ALA A 71 -0.52 8.16 -2.34
C ALA A 71 0.02 8.67 -3.69
N SER A 72 -0.28 7.96 -4.78
CA SER A 72 0.17 8.29 -6.14
C SER A 72 -0.38 9.63 -6.61
N ALA A 73 -1.62 9.98 -6.25
CA ALA A 73 -2.20 11.30 -6.53
C ALA A 73 -1.44 12.47 -5.88
N ARG A 74 -0.55 12.19 -4.91
CA ARG A 74 0.30 13.16 -4.20
C ARG A 74 1.78 12.97 -4.50
N ASN A 75 2.14 12.17 -5.50
CA ASN A 75 3.52 11.81 -5.86
C ASN A 75 4.29 11.16 -4.71
N ILE A 76 3.61 10.33 -3.90
CA ILE A 76 4.23 9.57 -2.80
C ILE A 76 4.28 8.10 -3.22
N PRO A 77 5.46 7.55 -3.57
CA PRO A 77 5.60 6.12 -3.81
C PRO A 77 5.51 5.33 -2.49
N CYS A 78 5.04 4.09 -2.59
CA CYS A 78 4.85 3.18 -1.45
C CYS A 78 5.60 1.86 -1.68
N VAL A 79 6.15 1.28 -0.62
CA VAL A 79 6.86 -0.02 -0.65
C VAL A 79 6.15 -1.02 0.25
N TRP A 80 5.64 -2.11 -0.33
CA TRP A 80 4.90 -3.12 0.41
C TRP A 80 5.82 -3.86 1.39
N TRP A 81 5.37 -4.03 2.63
CA TRP A 81 6.05 -4.83 3.61
C TRP A 81 5.73 -6.32 3.40
N ASP A 82 6.68 -7.09 2.84
CA ASP A 82 6.55 -8.55 2.66
C ASP A 82 7.48 -9.30 3.62
N ASN A 83 6.90 -9.84 4.70
CA ASN A 83 7.63 -10.66 5.68
C ASN A 83 7.62 -12.17 5.36
N GLY A 84 7.05 -12.59 4.22
CA GLY A 84 6.94 -13.98 3.79
C GLY A 84 5.97 -14.83 4.61
N ALA A 85 5.15 -14.23 5.49
CA ALA A 85 4.21 -14.95 6.33
C ALA A 85 2.79 -14.90 5.75
N PHE A 86 2.20 -16.08 5.50
CA PHE A 86 0.85 -16.24 4.91
C PHE A 86 -0.16 -16.90 5.85
N LYS A 87 0.33 -17.63 6.87
CA LYS A 87 -0.48 -18.42 7.81
C LYS A 87 0.11 -18.34 9.22
N GLY A 88 -0.72 -18.53 10.24
CA GLY A 88 -0.33 -18.49 11.65
C GLY A 88 -1.06 -17.40 12.45
N SER A 89 -0.53 -17.05 13.62
CA SER A 89 -1.12 -16.07 14.54
C SER A 89 -0.38 -14.72 14.57
N GLY A 90 0.67 -14.56 13.76
CA GLY A 90 1.47 -13.33 13.69
C GLY A 90 0.97 -12.34 12.65
N GLU A 91 1.86 -11.42 12.27
CA GLU A 91 1.62 -10.49 11.18
C GLU A 91 1.75 -11.21 9.83
N LEU A 92 0.65 -11.39 9.13
CA LEU A 92 0.60 -12.10 7.85
C LEU A 92 0.56 -11.09 6.69
N PHE A 93 1.73 -10.61 6.27
CA PHE A 93 1.87 -9.63 5.17
C PHE A 93 2.52 -10.22 3.90
N GLY A 94 2.70 -11.53 3.85
CA GLY A 94 3.29 -12.19 2.70
C GLY A 94 2.61 -11.80 1.39
N LEU A 95 3.41 -11.48 0.37
CA LEU A 95 2.95 -11.16 -0.98
C LEU A 95 3.51 -12.16 -1.99
N VAL A 96 4.81 -12.44 -1.93
CA VAL A 96 5.51 -13.39 -2.80
C VAL A 96 5.87 -14.65 -2.02
N ASP A 97 5.34 -15.79 -2.46
CA ASP A 97 5.82 -17.10 -1.99
C ASP A 97 7.20 -17.36 -2.60
N ARG A 98 8.22 -17.10 -1.80
CA ARG A 98 9.63 -17.22 -2.20
C ARG A 98 10.06 -18.66 -2.49
N ARG A 99 9.30 -19.66 -2.03
CA ARG A 99 9.59 -21.08 -2.28
C ARG A 99 8.95 -21.55 -3.58
N ALA A 100 7.71 -21.12 -3.82
CA ALA A 100 6.97 -21.44 -5.04
C ALA A 100 7.32 -20.52 -6.22
N ALA A 101 8.03 -19.41 -5.98
CA ALA A 101 8.30 -18.36 -6.96
C ALA A 101 7.02 -17.80 -7.60
N SER A 102 5.99 -17.61 -6.77
CA SER A 102 4.67 -17.14 -7.20
C SER A 102 4.14 -16.03 -6.30
N VAL A 103 3.23 -15.20 -6.80
CA VAL A 103 2.45 -14.25 -5.98
C VAL A 103 1.32 -15.01 -5.30
N TYR A 104 1.13 -14.79 -3.99
CA TYR A 104 0.14 -15.52 -3.21
C TYR A 104 -1.29 -15.06 -3.50
N ASP A 105 -1.52 -13.75 -3.52
CA ASP A 105 -2.79 -13.10 -3.91
C ASP A 105 -2.51 -12.12 -5.07
N PRO A 106 -2.55 -12.57 -6.34
CA PRO A 106 -2.23 -11.74 -7.50
C PRO A 106 -3.02 -10.42 -7.61
N GLU A 107 -4.27 -10.42 -7.12
CA GLU A 107 -5.17 -9.26 -7.12
C GLU A 107 -4.61 -8.09 -6.30
N ILE A 108 -3.79 -8.37 -5.27
CA ILE A 108 -3.11 -7.34 -4.50
C ILE A 108 -2.03 -6.67 -5.37
N VAL A 109 -1.22 -7.45 -6.10
CA VAL A 109 -0.21 -6.91 -7.01
C VAL A 109 -0.86 -6.12 -8.14
N GLU A 110 -1.94 -6.64 -8.72
CA GLU A 110 -2.69 -5.93 -9.75
C GLU A 110 -3.20 -4.57 -9.26
N ALA A 111 -3.74 -4.50 -8.04
CA ALA A 111 -4.16 -3.24 -7.43
C ALA A 111 -3.00 -2.25 -7.24
N ILE A 112 -1.81 -2.74 -6.84
CA ILE A 112 -0.60 -1.91 -6.72
C ILE A 112 -0.19 -1.37 -8.09
N MET A 113 -0.10 -2.24 -9.10
CA MET A 113 0.38 -1.86 -10.43
C MET A 113 -0.59 -0.89 -11.12
N THR A 114 -1.90 -1.15 -11.02
CA THR A 114 -2.94 -0.31 -11.63
C THR A 114 -2.92 1.12 -11.09
N TYR A 115 -2.78 1.29 -9.78
CA TYR A 115 -2.90 2.62 -9.15
C TYR A 115 -1.55 3.27 -8.80
N GLY A 116 -0.45 2.52 -8.90
CA GLY A 116 0.92 2.99 -8.66
C GLY A 116 1.51 3.81 -9.81
N GLY A 117 0.75 4.00 -10.89
CA GLY A 117 1.19 4.76 -12.06
C GLY A 117 2.13 4.00 -12.99
N TRP A 118 2.16 2.65 -12.91
CA TRP A 118 2.90 1.82 -13.88
C TRP A 118 2.44 2.07 -15.32
N ASP A 119 1.14 2.30 -15.50
CA ASP A 119 0.51 2.66 -16.78
C ASP A 119 0.96 4.01 -17.36
N LYS A 120 1.69 4.82 -16.58
CA LYS A 120 2.25 6.10 -17.01
C LYS A 120 3.70 6.00 -17.47
N LEU A 121 4.33 4.84 -17.32
CA LEU A 121 5.69 4.63 -17.83
C LEU A 121 5.62 4.46 -19.34
N PRO A 122 6.51 5.11 -20.11
CA PRO A 122 6.60 4.87 -21.54
C PRO A 122 6.97 3.41 -21.79
N ASP A 123 6.48 2.84 -22.89
CA ASP A 123 6.94 1.53 -23.35
C ASP A 123 8.47 1.55 -23.45
N ALA A 124 9.09 0.47 -22.95
CA ALA A 124 10.52 0.28 -23.10
C ALA A 124 10.80 0.01 -24.58
N ASN A 125 11.10 1.06 -25.33
CA ASN A 125 11.65 0.96 -26.68
C ASN A 125 12.95 0.15 -26.67
#